data_AF-A0A811MFE4-F1
#
_entry.id   AF-A0A811MFE4-F1
#
_cell.length_a   1.000
_cell.length_b   1.000
_cell.length_c   1.000
_cell.angle_alpha   90.00
_cell.angle_beta   90.00
_cell.angle_gamma   90.00
#
_symmetry.space_group_name_H-M   'P 1'
#
loop_
_entity.id
_entity.type
_entity.pdbx_description
1 polymer ?
#
loop_
_entity_poly.entity_id
_entity_poly.type
_entity_poly.pdbx_seq_one_letter_code
_entity_poly.pdbx_strand_id
1 'polypeptide(L)'
;MPGYNAREAFQWAIGVPDVVTASGEVARSLNDIASYKKGKNKKDVASSVECYAKEHGTSGEEAVTAIAGMAKHAWRTINRSCMVMDSAMLPAAQLAVNLTKTLEVIYLGGRDAYTFAADLKDLVVSLFLNGPTV
;
A
#
# COMPACT_ATOMS: atom_id res chain seq x y z
N MET A 1 -21.96 -20.99 -11.00
CA MET A 1 -21.54 -20.94 -9.58
C MET A 1 -22.37 -19.86 -8.91
N PRO A 2 -22.94 -20.09 -7.70
CA PRO A 2 -23.69 -19.04 -7.02
C PRO A 2 -22.70 -17.91 -6.73
N GLY A 3 -22.90 -16.77 -7.39
CA GLY A 3 -22.05 -15.60 -7.24
C GLY A 3 -22.26 -15.01 -5.85
N TYR A 4 -21.18 -14.96 -5.09
CA TYR A 4 -21.10 -14.22 -3.84
C TYR A 4 -21.64 -12.79 -4.02
N ASN A 5 -22.55 -12.35 -3.15
CA ASN A 5 -23.22 -11.05 -3.32
C ASN A 5 -22.52 -9.94 -2.51
N ALA A 6 -22.71 -8.68 -2.91
CA ALA A 6 -21.99 -7.54 -2.34
C ALA A 6 -22.07 -7.47 -0.80
N ARG A 7 -23.20 -7.88 -0.19
CA ARG A 7 -23.40 -7.85 1.27
C ARG A 7 -22.37 -8.72 1.99
N GLU A 8 -22.13 -9.91 1.48
CA GLU A 8 -21.21 -10.85 2.08
C GLU A 8 -19.76 -10.32 1.96
N ALA A 9 -19.41 -9.70 0.83
CA ALA A 9 -18.10 -9.06 0.64
C ALA A 9 -17.87 -7.91 1.60
N PHE A 10 -18.89 -7.08 1.84
CA PHE A 10 -18.81 -6.04 2.87
C PHE A 10 -18.69 -6.63 4.27
N GLN A 11 -19.46 -7.66 4.62
CA GLN A 11 -19.37 -8.35 5.92
C GLN A 11 -17.97 -8.91 6.17
N TRP A 12 -17.36 -9.53 5.15
CA TRP A 12 -15.97 -9.98 5.23
C TRP A 12 -15.00 -8.81 5.42
N ALA A 13 -15.13 -7.74 4.63
CA ALA A 13 -14.21 -6.60 4.70
C ALA A 13 -14.27 -5.86 6.04
N ILE A 14 -15.46 -5.65 6.61
CA ILE A 14 -15.62 -5.01 7.93
C ILE A 14 -15.08 -5.87 9.08
N GLY A 15 -14.92 -7.18 8.87
CA GLY A 15 -14.21 -8.06 9.80
C GLY A 15 -12.70 -7.80 9.85
N VAL A 16 -12.19 -6.89 9.00
CA VAL A 16 -10.77 -6.49 8.89
C VAL A 16 -9.84 -7.71 8.81
N PRO A 17 -10.05 -8.60 7.82
CA PRO A 17 -9.26 -9.81 7.66
C PRO A 17 -7.81 -9.47 7.32
N ASP A 18 -6.90 -10.43 7.50
CA ASP A 18 -5.46 -10.25 7.31
C ASP A 18 -5.07 -9.54 6.00
N VAL A 19 -5.76 -9.86 4.89
CA VAL A 19 -5.50 -9.18 3.60
C VAL A 19 -5.77 -7.68 3.70
N VAL A 20 -6.86 -7.27 4.34
CA VAL A 20 -7.24 -5.87 4.51
C VAL A 20 -6.29 -5.17 5.49
N THR A 21 -6.01 -5.80 6.63
CA THR A 21 -5.05 -5.28 7.63
C THR A 21 -3.68 -5.07 7.01
N ALA A 22 -3.11 -6.09 6.39
CA ALA A 22 -1.79 -6.04 5.78
C ALA A 22 -1.73 -5.07 4.59
N SER A 23 -2.81 -4.93 3.82
CA SER A 23 -2.92 -3.90 2.77
C SER A 23 -2.80 -2.49 3.37
N GLY A 24 -3.44 -2.25 4.52
CA GLY A 24 -3.34 -1.00 5.27
C GLY A 24 -1.92 -0.75 5.81
N GLU A 25 -1.23 -1.79 6.30
CA GLU A 25 0.15 -1.69 6.76
C GLU A 25 1.12 -1.31 5.64
N VAL A 26 1.00 -1.95 4.46
CA VAL A 26 1.78 -1.58 3.27
C VAL A 26 1.48 -0.13 2.90
N ALA A 27 0.20 0.23 2.78
CA ALA A 27 -0.22 1.58 2.43
C ALA A 27 0.37 2.63 3.38
N ARG A 28 0.32 2.36 4.69
CA ARG A 28 0.83 3.31 5.67
C ARG A 28 2.34 3.44 5.59
N SER A 29 3.04 2.31 5.54
CA SER A 29 4.50 2.24 5.50
C SER A 29 5.08 2.97 4.28
N LEU A 30 4.55 2.70 3.09
CA LEU A 30 5.03 3.33 1.85
C LEU A 30 4.81 4.85 1.85
N ASN A 31 3.63 5.31 2.28
CA ASN A 31 3.35 6.73 2.37
C ASN A 31 4.25 7.44 3.39
N ASP A 32 4.43 6.88 4.59
CA ASP A 32 5.24 7.52 5.63
C ASP A 32 6.73 7.60 5.23
N ILE A 33 7.25 6.58 4.55
CA ILE A 33 8.61 6.62 3.97
C ILE A 33 8.71 7.73 2.92
N ALA A 34 7.73 7.83 2.01
CA ALA A 34 7.73 8.84 0.97
C ALA A 34 7.63 10.27 1.54
N SER A 35 6.73 10.49 2.50
CA SER A 35 6.59 11.78 3.19
C SER A 35 7.84 12.14 3.99
N TYR A 36 8.49 11.18 4.64
CA TYR A 36 9.75 11.41 5.35
C TYR A 36 10.86 11.85 4.38
N LYS A 37 11.03 11.16 3.24
CA LYS A 37 12.07 11.46 2.25
C LYS A 37 11.84 12.77 1.50
N LYS A 38 10.61 13.07 1.13
CA LYS A 38 10.27 14.28 0.37
C LYS A 38 10.18 15.53 1.27
N GLY A 39 9.98 15.31 2.56
CA GLY A 39 9.70 16.34 3.55
C GLY A 39 8.20 16.44 3.80
N LYS A 40 7.81 16.26 5.06
CA LYS A 40 6.43 16.43 5.52
C LYS A 40 6.08 17.90 5.73
N ASN A 41 4.80 18.24 5.73
CA ASN A 41 4.36 19.59 6.07
C ASN A 41 4.60 19.87 7.55
N LYS A 42 4.83 21.14 7.89
CA LYS A 42 5.10 21.56 9.29
C LYS A 42 3.97 21.21 10.28
N LYS A 43 2.76 20.98 9.80
CA LYS A 43 1.58 20.64 10.62
C LYS A 43 1.28 19.14 10.65
N ASP A 44 2.05 18.34 9.90
CA ASP A 44 1.86 16.89 9.88
C ASP A 44 2.30 16.30 11.22
N VAL A 45 1.53 15.32 11.69
CA VAL A 45 1.87 14.54 12.87
C VAL A 45 3.16 13.72 12.64
N ALA A 46 3.64 13.05 13.68
CA ALA A 46 4.80 12.17 13.54
C ALA A 46 4.46 10.98 12.63
N SER A 47 5.32 10.70 11.65
CA SER A 47 5.21 9.51 10.79
C SER A 47 5.69 8.26 11.54
N SER A 48 5.33 7.07 11.04
CA SER A 48 5.87 5.81 11.59
C SER A 48 7.40 5.75 11.58
N VAL A 49 8.07 6.38 10.60
CA VAL A 49 9.53 6.49 10.55
C VAL A 49 10.07 7.30 11.73
N GLU A 50 9.45 8.45 12.02
CA GLU A 50 9.88 9.31 13.13
C GLU A 50 9.57 8.66 14.50
N CYS A 51 8.40 8.02 14.62
CA CYS A 51 8.02 7.26 15.80
C CYS A 51 9.00 6.11 16.06
N TYR A 52 9.33 5.32 15.03
CA TYR A 52 10.28 4.21 15.13
C TYR A 52 11.67 4.69 15.53
N ALA A 53 12.18 5.74 14.86
CA ALA A 53 13.49 6.32 15.17
C ALA A 53 13.57 6.79 16.63
N LYS A 54 12.50 7.43 17.12
CA LYS A 54 12.42 7.90 18.51
C LYS A 54 12.32 6.76 19.51
N GLU A 55 11.49 5.75 19.24
CA GLU A 55 11.27 4.61 20.13
C GLU A 55 12.52 3.73 20.27
N HIS A 56 13.24 3.52 19.17
CA HIS A 56 14.39 2.61 19.12
C HIS A 56 15.74 3.33 19.17
N GLY A 57 15.77 4.66 19.21
CA GLY A 57 17.00 5.45 19.21
C GLY A 57 17.83 5.31 17.93
N THR A 58 17.19 4.99 16.80
CA THR A 58 17.86 4.76 15.52
C THR A 58 17.95 6.03 14.69
N SER A 59 18.83 6.04 13.70
CA SER A 59 18.79 7.03 12.63
C SER A 59 17.51 6.93 11.79
N GLY A 60 17.20 7.98 11.03
CA GLY A 60 16.07 7.96 10.10
C GLY A 60 16.21 6.92 8.99
N GLU A 61 17.42 6.66 8.50
CA GLU A 61 17.66 5.65 7.45
C GLU A 61 17.49 4.22 7.97
N GLU A 62 17.92 3.95 9.21
CA GLU A 62 17.65 2.67 9.89
C GLU A 62 16.15 2.48 10.11
N ALA A 63 15.44 3.53 10.51
CA ALA A 63 13.99 3.49 10.66
C ALA A 63 13.27 3.26 9.32
N VAL A 64 13.66 3.96 8.24
CA VAL A 64 13.14 3.71 6.88
C VAL A 64 13.36 2.25 6.48
N THR A 65 14.55 1.70 6.75
CA THR A 65 14.86 0.30 6.46
C THR A 65 13.96 -0.67 7.23
N ALA A 66 13.71 -0.40 8.51
CA ALA A 66 12.83 -1.20 9.35
C ALA A 66 11.37 -1.16 8.86
N ILE A 67 10.83 0.04 8.58
CA ILE A 67 9.47 0.23 8.07
C ILE A 67 9.29 -0.42 6.69
N ALA A 68 10.30 -0.34 5.80
CA ALA A 68 10.28 -1.08 4.53
C ALA A 68 10.27 -2.60 4.75
N GLY A 69 10.98 -3.09 5.77
CA GLY A 69 10.93 -4.49 6.21
C GLY A 69 9.53 -4.91 6.67
N MET A 70 8.82 -4.05 7.39
CA MET A 70 7.44 -4.27 7.82
C MET A 70 6.50 -4.33 6.61
N ALA A 71 6.61 -3.42 5.64
CA ALA A 71 5.84 -3.47 4.40
C ALA A 71 6.08 -4.79 3.62
N LYS A 72 7.34 -5.23 3.54
CA LYS A 72 7.69 -6.53 2.93
C LYS A 72 7.06 -7.70 3.68
N HIS A 73 7.00 -7.64 5.01
CA HIS A 73 6.33 -8.66 5.81
C HIS A 73 4.83 -8.67 5.54
N ALA A 74 4.18 -7.51 5.53
CA ALA A 74 2.75 -7.36 5.22
C ALA A 74 2.40 -7.93 3.83
N TRP A 75 3.24 -7.72 2.80
CA TRP A 75 3.06 -8.37 1.50
C TRP A 75 3.08 -9.91 1.58
N ARG A 76 3.94 -10.50 2.41
CA ARG A 76 3.96 -11.95 2.62
C ARG A 76 2.68 -12.43 3.30
N THR A 77 2.12 -11.63 4.22
CA THR A 77 0.82 -11.88 4.84
C THR A 77 -0.29 -11.87 3.79
N ILE A 78 -0.37 -10.83 2.95
CA ILE A 78 -1.34 -10.75 1.83
C ILE A 78 -1.27 -12.02 0.97
N ASN A 79 -0.07 -12.40 0.53
CA ASN A 79 0.12 -13.58 -0.32
C ASN A 79 -0.34 -14.87 0.36
N ARG A 80 0.04 -15.08 1.62
CA ARG A 80 -0.36 -16.27 2.40
C ARG A 80 -1.87 -16.32 2.58
N SER A 81 -2.49 -15.21 2.97
CA SER A 81 -3.93 -15.15 3.22
C SER A 81 -4.72 -15.43 1.93
N CYS A 82 -4.29 -14.91 0.78
CA CYS A 82 -4.92 -15.24 -0.51
C CYS A 82 -4.78 -16.71 -0.91
N MET A 83 -3.72 -17.42 -0.48
CA MET A 83 -3.54 -18.85 -0.79
C MET A 83 -4.46 -19.77 0.02
N VAL A 84 -4.86 -19.37 1.22
CA VAL A 84 -5.64 -20.21 2.15
C VAL A 84 -7.09 -19.79 2.30
N MET A 85 -7.47 -18.66 1.70
CA MET A 85 -8.82 -18.11 1.75
C MET A 85 -9.78 -18.90 0.86
N ASP A 86 -11.07 -18.89 1.23
CA ASP A 86 -12.15 -19.39 0.38
C ASP A 86 -12.11 -18.73 -1.01
N SER A 87 -12.17 -19.54 -2.06
CA SER A 87 -12.14 -19.07 -3.44
C SER A 87 -13.30 -18.11 -3.76
N ALA A 88 -14.42 -18.22 -3.05
CA ALA A 88 -15.55 -17.31 -3.16
C ALA A 88 -15.20 -15.87 -2.74
N MET A 89 -14.23 -15.69 -1.83
CA MET A 89 -13.78 -14.38 -1.34
C MET A 89 -12.69 -13.73 -2.18
N LEU A 90 -12.04 -14.51 -3.05
CA LEU A 90 -10.91 -14.02 -3.85
C LEU A 90 -11.22 -12.76 -4.66
N PRO A 91 -12.42 -12.55 -5.26
CA PRO A 91 -12.73 -11.30 -5.95
C PRO A 91 -12.68 -10.07 -5.02
N ALA A 92 -13.17 -10.19 -3.78
CA ALA A 92 -13.13 -9.12 -2.80
C ALA A 92 -11.70 -8.85 -2.31
N ALA A 93 -10.94 -9.92 -2.03
CA ALA A 93 -9.53 -9.81 -1.67
C ALA A 93 -8.70 -9.19 -2.79
N GLN A 94 -8.98 -9.54 -4.06
CA GLN A 94 -8.29 -9.02 -5.23
C GLN A 94 -8.44 -7.50 -5.36
N LEU A 95 -9.58 -6.93 -4.96
CA LEU A 95 -9.76 -5.48 -4.91
C LEU A 95 -8.75 -4.84 -3.93
N ALA A 96 -8.64 -5.35 -2.70
CA ALA A 96 -7.69 -4.86 -1.71
C ALA A 96 -6.24 -5.01 -2.19
N VAL A 97 -5.89 -6.16 -2.79
CA VAL A 97 -4.56 -6.39 -3.38
C VAL A 97 -4.27 -5.41 -4.52
N ASN A 98 -5.24 -5.14 -5.40
CA ASN A 98 -5.04 -4.20 -6.51
C ASN A 98 -4.84 -2.76 -6.03
N LEU A 99 -5.61 -2.32 -5.01
CA LEU A 99 -5.39 -1.03 -4.37
C LEU A 99 -3.98 -0.94 -3.77
N THR A 100 -3.51 -2.01 -3.12
CA THR A 100 -2.15 -2.08 -2.56
C THR A 100 -1.07 -2.01 -3.63
N LYS A 101 -1.26 -2.69 -4.77
CA LYS A 101 -0.33 -2.61 -5.91
C LYS A 101 -0.24 -1.19 -6.48
N THR A 102 -1.34 -0.44 -6.52
CA THR A 102 -1.32 0.95 -6.98
C THR A 102 -0.42 1.82 -6.09
N LEU A 103 -0.39 1.55 -4.78
CA LEU A 103 0.44 2.30 -3.83
C LEU A 103 1.94 2.09 -4.06
N GLU A 104 2.35 0.88 -4.48
CA GLU A 104 3.74 0.62 -4.91
C GLU A 104 4.14 1.48 -6.10
N VAL A 105 3.23 1.69 -7.06
CA VAL A 105 3.47 2.55 -8.23
C VAL A 105 3.54 4.03 -7.83
N ILE A 106 2.63 4.46 -6.95
CA ILE A 106 2.57 5.83 -6.45
C ILE A 106 3.83 6.18 -5.65
N TYR A 107 4.25 5.31 -4.73
CA TYR A 107 5.35 5.55 -3.81
C TYR A 107 6.69 4.94 -4.28
N LEU A 108 6.78 4.52 -5.54
CA LEU A 108 7.96 3.89 -6.11
C LEU A 108 9.23 4.73 -5.87
N GLY A 109 10.27 4.12 -5.31
CA GLY A 109 11.53 4.82 -5.01
C GLY A 109 11.42 5.85 -3.88
N GLY A 110 10.34 5.86 -3.10
CA GLY A 110 10.12 6.80 -2.00
C GLY A 110 9.65 8.19 -2.46
N ARG A 111 9.13 8.31 -3.69
CA ARG A 111 8.48 9.53 -4.17
C ARG A 111 7.05 9.64 -3.61
N ASP A 112 6.46 10.82 -3.64
CA ASP A 112 5.01 11.01 -3.37
C ASP A 112 4.32 11.46 -4.66
N ALA A 113 4.04 10.49 -5.53
CA ALA A 113 3.46 10.77 -6.84
C ALA A 113 1.95 11.09 -6.79
N TYR A 114 1.31 10.88 -5.63
CA TYR A 114 -0.09 11.23 -5.41
C TYR A 114 -0.24 12.74 -5.24
N THR A 115 0.56 13.32 -4.35
CA THR A 115 0.58 14.79 -4.14
C THR A 115 1.25 15.49 -5.32
N PHE A 116 2.31 14.91 -5.87
CA PHE A 116 3.10 15.50 -6.94
C PHE A 116 2.93 14.73 -8.26
N ALA A 117 1.77 14.92 -8.88
CA ALA A 117 1.31 14.15 -10.05
C ALA A 117 2.24 14.18 -11.28
N ALA A 118 3.20 15.12 -11.34
CA ALA A 118 4.25 15.12 -12.36
C ALA A 118 5.00 13.78 -12.43
N ASP A 119 5.17 13.11 -11.28
CA ASP A 119 5.86 11.82 -11.16
C ASP A 119 5.06 10.65 -11.81
N LEU A 120 3.76 10.83 -12.10
CA LEU A 120 2.90 9.85 -12.81
C LEU A 120 2.58 10.25 -14.24
N LYS A 121 2.99 11.45 -14.70
CA LYS A 121 2.57 12.00 -16.00
C LYS A 121 2.81 11.03 -17.15
N ASP A 122 4.02 10.50 -17.24
CA ASP A 122 4.40 9.62 -18.36
C ASP A 122 3.61 8.30 -18.34
N LEU A 123 3.32 7.78 -17.15
CA LEU A 123 2.49 6.59 -16.99
C LEU A 123 1.05 6.86 -17.44
N VAL A 124 0.47 8.00 -17.06
CA VAL A 124 -0.89 8.39 -17.48
C VAL A 124 -0.95 8.57 -19.00
N VAL A 125 0.03 9.27 -19.58
CA VAL A 125 0.14 9.45 -21.03
C VAL A 125 0.24 8.08 -21.73
N SER A 126 1.09 7.19 -21.23
CA SER A 126 1.26 5.85 -21.80
C SER A 126 0.01 4.97 -21.71
N LEU A 127 -0.79 5.09 -20.65
CA LEU A 127 -1.96 4.23 -20.46
C LEU A 127 -3.21 4.74 -21.15
N PHE A 128 -3.37 6.06 -21.27
CA PHE A 128 -4.63 6.68 -21.69
C PHE A 128 -4.55 7.50 -22.99
N LEU A 129 -3.35 7.87 -23.45
CA LEU A 129 -3.18 8.71 -24.65
C LEU A 129 -2.42 7.99 -25.76
N ASN A 130 -1.34 7.30 -25.41
CA ASN A 130 -0.57 6.50 -26.36
C ASN A 130 -1.13 5.07 -26.30
N GLY A 131 -2.13 4.77 -27.12
CA GLY A 131 -2.64 3.41 -27.24
C GLY A 131 -1.51 2.39 -27.47
N PRO A 132 -1.70 1.11 -27.14
CA PRO A 132 -0.66 0.11 -27.33
C PRO A 132 -0.18 0.15 -28.78
N THR A 133 1.12 0.37 -28.98
CA THR A 133 1.75 0.23 -30.31
C THR A 133 1.53 -1.21 -30.75
N VAL A 134 0.65 -1.39 -31.73
CA VAL A 134 0.43 -2.65 -32.45
C VAL A 134 1.57 -2.87 -33.42
#